data_AF-A0A1E8DZ80-F1
#
_entry.id   AF-A0A1E8DZ80-F1
#
_cell.length_a   1.000
_cell.length_b   1.000
_cell.length_c   1.000
_cell.angle_alpha   90.00
_cell.angle_beta   90.00
_cell.angle_gamma   90.00
#
_symmetry.space_group_name_H-M   'P 1'
#
loop_
_entity.id
_entity.type
_entity.pdbx_description
1 polymer ?
#
loop_
_entity_poly.entity_id
_entity_poly.type
_entity_poly.pdbx_seq_one_letter_code
_entity_poly.pdbx_strand_id
1 'polypeptide(L)'
;MIYEYALDPKVILKWLESEDTATWLESLNGVGIGTPRFFSTFPSQKKRKFISGLAKLRYEITDQNIISRLDRLCEYLDKAGMFIRASEIFSGDEWHEKVIQSHNISPFKAIVTSNKLEVLEWLPPENVVYSQLWNLPSQISFSRTTKDFLEKMSNFINSTEKNLIIVDAYSWKENAITVIGKILNLFGNSSSLPLVKIYYKENRENCSPRVDHIKRQLMGVLKNNAKHLNITIYQIKETDQSDAFHNRYILNDLGGVHIGHGLDLSEKENHTDEVTLLNRDIYMKRWKQFYYPDQFEILDKSE
;
A
#
# COMPACT_ATOMS: atom_id res chain seq x y z
N MET A 1 -5.69 1.42 -5.46
CA MET A 1 -4.46 0.96 -6.16
C MET A 1 -3.78 -0.23 -5.50
N ILE A 2 -3.71 -0.32 -4.17
CA ILE A 2 -3.36 -1.57 -3.47
C ILE A 2 -4.62 -2.10 -2.77
N TYR A 3 -4.78 -3.42 -2.72
CA TYR A 3 -5.99 -4.09 -2.27
C TYR A 3 -5.68 -5.32 -1.43
N GLU A 4 -6.49 -5.52 -0.39
CA GLU A 4 -6.37 -6.61 0.56
C GLU A 4 -7.25 -7.80 0.15
N TYR A 5 -6.69 -9.01 0.21
CA TYR A 5 -7.38 -10.27 -0.07
C TYR A 5 -7.34 -11.16 1.16
N ALA A 6 -8.49 -11.72 1.55
CA ALA A 6 -8.52 -12.82 2.50
C ALA A 6 -8.21 -14.11 1.76
N LEU A 7 -7.27 -14.91 2.29
CA LEU A 7 -6.91 -16.21 1.73
C LEU A 7 -7.20 -17.29 2.77
N ASP A 8 -8.05 -18.25 2.40
CA ASP A 8 -8.25 -19.46 3.18
C ASP A 8 -6.98 -20.32 3.12
N PRO A 9 -6.33 -20.63 4.27
CA PRO A 9 -5.13 -21.46 4.30
C PRO A 9 -5.26 -22.79 3.58
N LYS A 10 -6.45 -23.40 3.53
CA LYS A 10 -6.67 -24.69 2.85
C LYS A 10 -6.60 -24.57 1.32
N VAL A 11 -6.81 -23.38 0.77
CA VAL A 11 -6.65 -23.14 -0.68
C VAL A 11 -5.20 -23.28 -1.10
N ILE A 12 -4.26 -22.91 -0.23
CA ILE A 12 -2.83 -23.04 -0.52
C ILE A 12 -2.48 -24.50 -0.78
N LEU A 13 -2.99 -25.44 0.02
CA LEU A 13 -2.76 -26.87 -0.20
C LEU A 13 -3.20 -27.31 -1.60
N LYS A 14 -4.42 -26.92 -2.01
CA LYS A 14 -4.94 -27.23 -3.34
C LYS A 14 -4.08 -26.66 -4.46
N TRP A 15 -3.61 -25.42 -4.32
CA TRP A 15 -2.72 -24.82 -5.33
C TRP A 15 -1.33 -25.47 -5.37
N LEU A 16 -0.83 -25.96 -4.23
CA LEU A 16 0.46 -26.65 -4.16
C LEU A 16 0.37 -28.10 -4.69
N GLU A 17 -0.79 -28.74 -4.57
CA GLU A 17 -1.08 -30.07 -5.13
C GLU A 17 -1.30 -30.05 -6.65
N SER A 18 -1.72 -28.90 -7.19
CA SER A 18 -1.92 -28.74 -8.64
C SER A 18 -0.61 -28.96 -9.42
N GLU A 19 -0.67 -29.80 -10.44
CA GLU A 19 0.39 -29.99 -11.44
C GLU A 19 0.59 -28.75 -12.32
N ASP A 20 -0.44 -27.90 -12.43
CA ASP A 20 -0.35 -26.62 -13.12
C ASP A 20 0.43 -25.59 -12.29
N THR A 21 1.74 -25.76 -12.35
CA THR A 21 2.73 -24.92 -11.69
C THR A 21 2.70 -23.48 -12.23
N ALA A 22 2.22 -23.28 -13.47
CA ALA A 22 2.09 -21.96 -14.08
C ALA A 22 0.96 -21.18 -13.42
N THR A 23 -0.22 -21.79 -13.21
CA THR A 23 -1.33 -21.15 -12.47
C THR A 23 -0.94 -20.83 -11.02
N TRP A 24 -0.17 -21.70 -10.35
CA TRP A 24 0.38 -21.45 -9.01
C TRP A 24 1.37 -20.27 -8.98
N LEU A 25 2.31 -20.23 -9.92
CA LEU A 25 3.31 -19.16 -10.03
C LEU A 25 2.67 -17.83 -10.43
N GLU A 26 1.75 -17.82 -11.39
CA GLU A 26 1.06 -16.59 -11.83
C GLU A 26 0.19 -16.01 -10.72
N SER A 27 -0.49 -16.87 -9.96
CA SER A 27 -1.28 -16.46 -8.80
C SER A 27 -0.41 -15.89 -7.68
N LEU A 28 0.79 -16.44 -7.43
CA LEU A 28 1.67 -15.94 -6.36
C LEU A 28 2.57 -14.77 -6.78
N ASN A 29 3.13 -14.82 -7.99
CA ASN A 29 3.89 -13.71 -8.59
C ASN A 29 3.01 -12.47 -8.78
N GLY A 30 1.69 -12.65 -8.79
CA GLY A 30 0.72 -11.58 -8.81
C GLY A 30 0.56 -10.84 -7.48
N VAL A 31 1.12 -11.28 -6.35
CA VAL A 31 0.82 -10.74 -5.00
C VAL A 31 2.06 -10.15 -4.34
N GLY A 32 1.96 -8.98 -3.73
CA GLY A 32 3.02 -8.32 -2.98
C GLY A 32 3.53 -7.03 -3.62
N ILE A 33 4.66 -6.53 -3.10
CA ILE A 33 5.31 -5.30 -3.57
C ILE A 33 5.47 -5.32 -5.11
N GLY A 34 4.99 -4.25 -5.74
CA GLY A 34 4.98 -4.11 -7.21
C GLY A 34 3.67 -4.53 -7.87
N THR A 35 2.70 -5.02 -7.08
CA THR A 35 1.40 -5.49 -7.56
C THR A 35 0.26 -4.84 -6.77
N PRO A 36 -0.96 -4.80 -7.33
CA PRO A 36 -2.11 -4.25 -6.61
C PRO A 36 -2.66 -5.19 -5.51
N ARG A 37 -2.11 -6.40 -5.35
CA ARG A 37 -2.73 -7.49 -4.57
C ARG A 37 -1.85 -7.85 -3.39
N PHE A 38 -2.43 -7.93 -2.19
CA PHE A 38 -1.73 -8.36 -0.98
C PHE A 38 -2.65 -9.23 -0.14
N PHE A 39 -2.08 -10.30 0.42
CA PHE A 39 -2.82 -11.12 1.38
C PHE A 39 -2.92 -10.44 2.73
N SER A 40 -4.09 -10.56 3.33
CA SER A 40 -4.33 -10.25 4.72
C SER A 40 -3.61 -11.23 5.63
N THR A 41 -3.18 -10.78 6.81
CA THR A 41 -2.76 -11.68 7.89
C THR A 41 -3.94 -12.38 8.56
N PHE A 42 -5.18 -12.05 8.19
CA PHE A 42 -6.40 -12.65 8.72
C PHE A 42 -6.34 -14.19 8.77
N PRO A 43 -6.83 -14.84 9.85
CA PRO A 43 -7.43 -14.25 11.05
C PRO A 43 -6.38 -13.76 12.08
N SER A 44 -5.10 -13.82 11.74
CA SER A 44 -4.03 -13.36 12.61
C SER A 44 -3.83 -11.85 12.56
N GLN A 45 -3.37 -11.32 13.68
CA GLN A 45 -2.97 -9.91 13.84
C GLN A 45 -1.48 -9.70 13.61
N LYS A 46 -0.73 -10.78 13.33
CA LYS A 46 0.72 -10.73 13.16
C LYS A 46 1.10 -11.60 11.98
N LYS A 47 1.84 -11.00 11.04
CA LYS A 47 2.45 -11.69 9.89
C LYS A 47 3.12 -13.01 10.29
N ARG A 48 3.98 -12.97 11.32
CA ARG A 48 4.68 -14.17 11.82
C ARG A 48 3.74 -15.29 12.27
N LYS A 49 2.63 -14.96 12.92
CA LYS A 49 1.65 -15.96 13.39
C LYS A 49 0.88 -16.57 12.22
N PHE A 50 0.49 -15.76 11.22
CA PHE A 50 -0.12 -16.25 9.99
C PHE A 50 0.82 -17.21 9.26
N ILE A 51 2.06 -16.78 8.99
CA ILE A 51 3.08 -17.62 8.32
C ILE A 51 3.38 -18.89 9.12
N SER A 52 3.50 -18.80 10.45
CA SER A 52 3.68 -19.99 11.31
C SER A 52 2.47 -20.94 11.25
N GLY A 53 1.26 -20.40 11.10
CA GLY A 53 0.05 -21.18 10.89
C GLY A 53 0.07 -21.93 9.55
N LEU A 54 0.44 -21.23 8.47
CA LEU A 54 0.64 -21.87 7.15
C LEU A 54 1.71 -22.95 7.19
N ALA A 55 2.83 -22.69 7.84
CA ALA A 55 3.93 -23.66 7.95
C ALA A 55 3.51 -24.95 8.67
N LYS A 56 2.49 -24.93 9.53
CA LYS A 56 1.95 -26.14 10.18
C LYS A 56 1.19 -27.04 9.22
N LEU A 57 0.71 -26.53 8.09
CA LEU A 57 0.05 -27.36 7.08
C LEU A 57 0.99 -28.45 6.54
N ARG A 58 2.31 -28.28 6.66
CA ARG A 58 3.30 -29.31 6.31
C ARG A 58 3.06 -30.65 7.01
N TYR A 59 2.44 -30.66 8.20
CA TYR A 59 2.17 -31.90 8.95
C TYR A 59 1.05 -32.73 8.33
N GLU A 60 0.27 -32.14 7.41
CA GLU A 60 -0.82 -32.79 6.68
C GLU A 60 -0.35 -33.30 5.30
N ILE A 61 0.91 -33.03 4.92
CA ILE A 61 1.45 -33.30 3.58
C ILE A 61 2.51 -34.41 3.67
N THR A 62 2.40 -35.42 2.82
CA THR A 62 3.39 -36.50 2.72
C THR A 62 4.43 -36.26 1.61
N ASP A 63 4.05 -35.56 0.54
CA ASP A 63 4.91 -35.26 -0.61
C ASP A 63 5.95 -34.16 -0.27
N GLN A 64 7.24 -34.51 -0.38
CA GLN A 64 8.35 -33.59 -0.11
C GLN A 64 8.44 -32.41 -1.08
N ASN A 65 7.99 -32.56 -2.32
CA ASN A 65 7.96 -31.48 -3.30
C ASN A 65 6.93 -30.41 -2.89
N ILE A 66 5.74 -30.84 -2.48
CA ILE A 66 4.68 -29.94 -1.99
C ILE A 66 5.14 -29.21 -0.72
N ILE A 67 5.81 -29.89 0.21
CA ILE A 67 6.43 -29.27 1.40
C ILE A 67 7.44 -28.19 0.99
N SER A 68 8.35 -28.50 0.05
CA SER A 68 9.32 -27.51 -0.45
C SER A 68 8.64 -26.30 -1.10
N ARG A 69 7.53 -26.50 -1.84
CA ARG A 69 6.76 -25.39 -2.42
C ARG A 69 6.08 -24.54 -1.33
N LEU A 70 5.56 -25.15 -0.27
CA LEU A 70 4.99 -24.45 0.89
C LEU A 70 6.04 -23.60 1.62
N ASP A 71 7.24 -24.15 1.83
CA ASP A 71 8.33 -23.43 2.51
C ASP A 71 8.75 -22.19 1.70
N ARG A 72 8.88 -22.32 0.37
CA ARG A 72 9.16 -21.19 -0.54
C ARG A 72 8.06 -20.14 -0.50
N LEU A 73 6.79 -20.55 -0.44
CA LEU A 73 5.66 -19.63 -0.29
C LEU A 73 5.74 -18.86 1.04
N CYS A 74 6.02 -19.55 2.14
CA CYS A 74 6.15 -18.90 3.45
C CYS A 74 7.28 -17.86 3.45
N GLU A 75 8.44 -18.19 2.85
CA GLU A 75 9.55 -17.25 2.67
C GLU A 75 9.16 -16.07 1.78
N TYR A 76 8.44 -16.34 0.68
CA TYR A 76 7.93 -15.31 -0.21
C TYR A 76 7.02 -14.32 0.53
N LEU A 77 6.00 -14.82 1.24
CA LEU A 77 5.05 -13.98 1.98
C LEU A 77 5.73 -13.17 3.10
N ASP A 78 6.78 -13.71 3.72
CA ASP A 78 7.56 -12.94 4.68
C ASP A 78 8.23 -11.72 4.01
N LYS A 79 8.71 -11.86 2.77
CA LYS A 79 9.40 -10.79 2.00
C LYS A 79 8.48 -9.91 1.15
N ALA A 80 7.29 -10.39 0.77
CA ALA A 80 6.39 -9.73 -0.18
C ALA A 80 5.57 -8.60 0.45
N GLY A 81 5.47 -8.55 1.78
CA GLY A 81 4.57 -7.68 2.51
C GLY A 81 3.17 -8.29 2.63
N MET A 82 2.47 -7.99 3.72
CA MET A 82 1.11 -8.46 3.99
C MET A 82 0.29 -7.34 4.66
N PHE A 83 -1.02 -7.33 4.44
CA PHE A 83 -1.92 -6.43 5.15
C PHE A 83 -2.14 -6.92 6.57
N ILE A 84 -1.82 -6.08 7.55
CA ILE A 84 -2.04 -6.39 8.95
C ILE A 84 -3.38 -5.79 9.38
N ARG A 85 -4.33 -6.64 9.77
CA ARG A 85 -5.59 -6.18 10.36
C ARG A 85 -5.47 -5.92 11.85
N ALA A 86 -6.25 -4.94 12.31
CA ALA A 86 -6.45 -4.69 13.72
C ALA A 86 -7.11 -5.90 14.40
N SER A 87 -7.00 -5.95 15.73
CA SER A 87 -7.65 -7.01 16.52
C SER A 87 -9.16 -6.90 16.44
N GLU A 88 -9.78 -7.87 15.79
CA GLU A 88 -11.22 -8.07 15.80
C GLU A 88 -11.56 -9.30 16.66
N ILE A 89 -12.64 -9.20 17.44
CA ILE A 89 -13.19 -10.31 18.20
C ILE A 89 -14.27 -10.93 17.34
N PHE A 90 -14.07 -12.19 16.93
CA PHE A 90 -15.02 -12.92 16.12
C PHE A 90 -15.74 -13.97 16.96
N SER A 91 -17.03 -14.14 16.71
CA SER A 91 -17.76 -15.34 17.14
C SER A 91 -17.58 -16.45 16.10
N GLY A 92 -17.76 -17.71 16.52
CA GLY A 92 -17.65 -18.86 15.63
C GLY A 92 -16.29 -19.55 15.69
N ASP A 93 -16.28 -20.83 15.32
CA ASP A 93 -15.07 -21.65 15.34
C ASP A 93 -14.42 -21.73 13.96
N GLU A 94 -15.25 -21.67 12.91
CA GLU A 94 -14.80 -21.86 11.54
C GLU A 94 -14.24 -20.60 10.89
N TRP A 95 -13.31 -20.80 9.95
CA TRP A 95 -12.67 -19.70 9.21
C TRP A 95 -13.70 -18.89 8.38
N HIS A 96 -14.68 -19.57 7.78
CA HIS A 96 -15.65 -18.94 6.88
C HIS A 96 -16.62 -18.00 7.64
N GLU A 97 -16.99 -18.33 8.87
CA GLU A 97 -17.82 -17.46 9.72
C GLU A 97 -17.06 -16.18 10.09
N LYS A 98 -15.79 -16.36 10.48
CA LYS A 98 -14.90 -15.25 10.89
C LYS A 98 -14.62 -14.31 9.73
N VAL A 99 -14.39 -14.84 8.52
CA VAL A 99 -14.05 -13.99 7.36
C VAL A 99 -15.23 -13.15 6.92
N ILE A 100 -16.47 -13.67 7.01
CA ILE A 100 -17.69 -12.90 6.71
C ILE A 100 -17.86 -11.77 7.73
N GLN A 101 -17.67 -12.05 9.02
CA GLN A 101 -17.72 -11.01 10.06
C GLN A 101 -16.68 -9.92 9.83
N SER A 102 -15.43 -10.30 9.53
CA SER A 102 -14.35 -9.35 9.25
C SER A 102 -14.63 -8.53 7.98
N HIS A 103 -15.17 -9.17 6.93
CA HIS A 103 -15.54 -8.50 5.67
C HIS A 103 -16.64 -7.45 5.88
N ASN A 104 -17.61 -7.73 6.75
CA ASN A 104 -18.69 -6.77 7.05
C ASN A 104 -18.21 -5.54 7.82
N ILE A 105 -17.13 -5.66 8.62
CA ILE A 105 -16.52 -4.54 9.33
C ILE A 105 -15.60 -3.75 8.41
N SER A 106 -14.72 -4.45 7.71
CA SER A 106 -13.76 -3.89 6.77
C SER A 106 -13.69 -4.80 5.54
N PRO A 107 -14.32 -4.42 4.42
CA PRO A 107 -14.39 -5.28 3.24
C PRO A 107 -13.02 -5.61 2.65
N PHE A 108 -12.80 -6.90 2.38
CA PHE A 108 -11.72 -7.35 1.51
C PHE A 108 -12.06 -7.01 0.05
N LYS A 109 -11.05 -6.90 -0.80
CA LYS A 109 -11.26 -6.84 -2.25
C LYS A 109 -11.79 -8.16 -2.81
N ALA A 110 -11.30 -9.27 -2.27
CA ALA A 110 -11.82 -10.60 -2.53
C ALA A 110 -11.49 -11.55 -1.38
N ILE A 111 -12.35 -12.57 -1.23
CA ILE A 111 -12.18 -13.68 -0.29
C ILE A 111 -11.93 -14.94 -1.11
N VAL A 112 -10.69 -15.40 -1.09
CA VAL A 112 -10.25 -16.58 -1.83
C VAL A 112 -10.45 -17.82 -0.96
N THR A 113 -11.49 -18.59 -1.27
CA THR A 113 -11.83 -19.84 -0.56
C THR A 113 -12.59 -20.80 -1.48
N SER A 114 -12.40 -22.10 -1.26
CA SER A 114 -13.20 -23.13 -1.93
C SER A 114 -14.63 -23.20 -1.41
N ASN A 115 -14.91 -22.68 -0.22
CA ASN A 115 -16.26 -22.67 0.34
C ASN A 115 -17.05 -21.56 -0.33
N LYS A 116 -18.17 -21.89 -0.96
CA LYS A 116 -19.06 -20.89 -1.54
C LYS A 116 -19.59 -19.96 -0.43
N LEU A 117 -19.37 -18.66 -0.59
CA LEU A 117 -19.90 -17.64 0.30
C LEU A 117 -21.01 -16.85 -0.39
N GLU A 118 -21.98 -16.37 0.37
CA GLU A 118 -23.07 -15.52 -0.11
C GLU A 118 -22.66 -14.03 -0.16
N VAL A 119 -21.49 -13.75 -0.71
CA VAL A 119 -20.96 -12.38 -0.91
C VAL A 119 -20.41 -12.21 -2.32
N LEU A 120 -20.50 -11.00 -2.88
CA LEU A 120 -20.04 -10.71 -4.24
C LEU A 120 -18.52 -10.83 -4.39
N GLU A 121 -17.78 -10.59 -3.31
CA GLU A 121 -16.32 -10.65 -3.28
C GLU A 121 -15.76 -12.07 -3.10
N TRP A 122 -16.61 -13.10 -3.10
CA TRP A 122 -16.16 -14.49 -3.09
C TRP A 122 -15.43 -14.83 -4.40
N LEU A 123 -14.21 -15.37 -4.26
CA LEU A 123 -13.36 -15.74 -5.39
C LEU A 123 -12.95 -17.21 -5.28
N PRO A 124 -13.50 -18.11 -6.12
CA PRO A 124 -13.10 -19.51 -6.11
C PRO A 124 -11.65 -19.69 -6.61
N PRO A 125 -10.84 -20.55 -5.97
CA PRO A 125 -9.41 -20.75 -6.26
C PRO A 125 -9.09 -21.10 -7.71
N GLU A 126 -9.99 -21.82 -8.37
CA GLU A 126 -9.86 -22.28 -9.75
C GLU A 126 -10.04 -21.15 -10.79
N ASN A 127 -10.70 -20.04 -10.43
CA ASN A 127 -11.02 -18.96 -11.36
C ASN A 127 -10.33 -17.64 -11.02
N VAL A 128 -9.35 -17.65 -10.11
CA VAL A 128 -8.67 -16.44 -9.62
C VAL A 128 -8.14 -15.60 -10.77
N VAL A 129 -7.37 -16.21 -11.68
CA VAL A 129 -6.69 -15.52 -12.79
C VAL A 129 -7.65 -14.93 -13.83
N TYR A 130 -8.90 -15.38 -13.88
CA TYR A 130 -9.90 -14.89 -14.83
C TYR A 130 -10.82 -13.81 -14.24
N SER A 131 -10.80 -13.62 -12.92
CA SER A 131 -11.71 -12.71 -12.25
C SER A 131 -11.26 -11.24 -12.36
N GLN A 132 -12.21 -10.34 -12.58
CA GLN A 132 -12.00 -8.90 -12.47
C GLN A 132 -11.67 -8.46 -11.04
N LEU A 133 -12.00 -9.29 -10.04
CA LEU A 133 -11.56 -9.05 -8.67
C LEU A 133 -10.05 -9.23 -8.52
N TRP A 134 -9.41 -10.00 -9.40
CA TRP A 134 -7.96 -10.25 -9.39
C TRP A 134 -7.21 -9.40 -10.42
N ASN A 135 -7.79 -9.24 -11.61
CA ASN A 135 -7.20 -8.51 -12.74
C ASN A 135 -7.40 -6.99 -12.58
N LEU A 136 -6.60 -6.41 -11.69
CA LEU A 136 -6.63 -4.99 -11.38
C LEU A 136 -5.57 -4.21 -12.16
N PRO A 137 -5.89 -3.00 -12.63
CA PRO A 137 -4.94 -2.18 -13.36
C PRO A 137 -3.83 -1.68 -12.42
N SER A 138 -2.59 -1.66 -12.92
CA SER A 138 -1.44 -1.02 -12.26
C SER A 138 -1.38 0.48 -12.52
N GLN A 139 -2.14 0.99 -13.48
CA GLN A 139 -2.21 2.40 -13.85
C GLN A 139 -3.66 2.82 -13.96
N ILE A 140 -3.98 3.97 -13.39
CA ILE A 140 -5.33 4.52 -13.41
C ILE A 140 -5.27 5.99 -13.82
N SER A 141 -6.31 6.44 -14.53
CA SER A 141 -6.53 7.86 -14.78
C SER A 141 -7.49 8.43 -13.74
N PHE A 142 -7.31 9.71 -13.42
CA PHE A 142 -8.19 10.48 -12.57
C PHE A 142 -8.32 11.91 -13.12
N SER A 143 -9.46 12.53 -12.89
CA SER A 143 -9.65 13.97 -13.02
C SER A 143 -8.82 14.66 -11.94
N ARG A 144 -8.09 15.73 -12.28
CA ARG A 144 -7.21 16.52 -11.39
C ARG A 144 -8.00 17.37 -10.39
N THR A 145 -8.92 16.73 -9.67
CA THR A 145 -9.69 17.24 -8.54
C THR A 145 -9.26 16.45 -7.30
N THR A 146 -9.29 17.09 -6.13
CA THR A 146 -8.92 16.38 -4.91
C THR A 146 -9.87 15.20 -4.63
N LYS A 147 -11.16 15.35 -4.97
CA LYS A 147 -12.18 14.34 -4.71
C LYS A 147 -11.84 13.04 -5.43
N ASP A 148 -11.65 13.09 -6.75
CA ASP A 148 -11.40 11.90 -7.56
C ASP A 148 -10.03 11.27 -7.20
N PHE A 149 -8.99 12.10 -7.01
CA PHE A 149 -7.69 11.61 -6.55
C PHE A 149 -7.80 10.79 -5.25
N LEU A 150 -8.48 11.31 -4.22
CA LEU A 150 -8.64 10.61 -2.95
C LEU A 150 -9.52 9.37 -3.07
N GLU A 151 -10.57 9.40 -3.88
CA GLU A 151 -11.40 8.22 -4.14
C GLU A 151 -10.54 7.06 -4.67
N LYS A 152 -9.70 7.33 -5.67
CA LYS A 152 -8.82 6.34 -6.29
C LYS A 152 -7.65 5.88 -5.41
N MET A 153 -7.12 6.79 -4.59
CA MET A 153 -5.90 6.58 -3.81
C MET A 153 -6.15 6.14 -2.37
N SER A 154 -7.37 6.28 -1.85
CA SER A 154 -7.76 5.97 -0.47
C SER A 154 -7.24 4.61 0.00
N ASN A 155 -7.49 3.53 -0.75
CA ASN A 155 -7.03 2.19 -0.38
C ASN A 155 -5.50 2.08 -0.29
N PHE A 156 -4.77 2.77 -1.19
CA PHE A 156 -3.30 2.80 -1.12
C PHE A 156 -2.83 3.61 0.09
N ILE A 157 -3.45 4.75 0.39
CA ILE A 157 -3.05 5.57 1.54
C ILE A 157 -3.36 4.84 2.85
N ASN A 158 -4.55 4.28 2.98
CA ASN A 158 -5.01 3.53 4.16
C ASN A 158 -4.24 2.23 4.38
N SER A 159 -3.54 1.71 3.37
CA SER A 159 -2.67 0.53 3.53
C SER A 159 -1.34 0.86 4.24
N THR A 160 -1.12 2.11 4.62
CA THR A 160 0.10 2.54 5.31
C THR A 160 0.08 2.10 6.77
N GLU A 161 1.07 1.30 7.18
CA GLU A 161 1.17 0.82 8.56
C GLU A 161 2.08 1.71 9.41
N LYS A 162 3.27 2.05 8.88
CA LYS A 162 4.34 2.68 9.66
C LYS A 162 4.88 3.93 9.02
N ASN A 163 5.04 3.95 7.69
CA ASN A 163 5.72 5.06 7.02
C ASN A 163 4.96 5.50 5.78
N LEU A 164 4.64 6.78 5.70
CA LEU A 164 4.20 7.45 4.48
C LEU A 164 5.28 8.41 4.02
N ILE A 165 5.72 8.29 2.78
CA ILE A 165 6.67 9.22 2.16
C ILE A 165 5.99 9.90 0.98
N ILE A 166 5.93 11.23 1.01
CA ILE A 166 5.41 12.06 -0.07
C ILE A 166 6.59 12.80 -0.69
N VAL A 167 6.78 12.63 -1.98
CA VAL A 167 7.86 13.22 -2.76
C VAL A 167 7.24 14.07 -3.86
N ASP A 168 7.37 15.38 -3.79
CA ASP A 168 6.90 16.28 -4.84
C ASP A 168 7.71 17.59 -4.82
N ALA A 169 8.36 17.90 -5.95
CA ALA A 169 9.13 19.13 -6.15
C ALA A 169 8.38 20.42 -5.76
N TYR A 170 7.06 20.42 -5.87
CA TYR A 170 6.21 21.57 -5.59
C TYR A 170 5.19 21.30 -4.48
N SER A 171 5.50 20.38 -3.55
CA SER A 171 4.62 20.06 -2.41
C SER A 171 4.34 21.24 -1.46
N TRP A 172 5.05 22.36 -1.65
CA TRP A 172 4.93 23.60 -0.90
C TRP A 172 3.87 24.57 -1.46
N LYS A 173 3.29 24.29 -2.63
CA LYS A 173 2.18 25.09 -3.18
C LYS A 173 0.92 24.89 -2.33
N GLU A 174 0.08 25.92 -2.24
CA GLU A 174 -1.13 25.92 -1.41
C GLU A 174 -2.10 24.77 -1.73
N ASN A 175 -2.34 24.50 -3.02
CA ASN A 175 -3.18 23.37 -3.44
C ASN A 175 -2.55 22.03 -3.04
N ALA A 176 -1.23 21.88 -3.22
CA ALA A 176 -0.51 20.67 -2.83
C ALA A 176 -0.57 20.43 -1.32
N ILE A 177 -0.37 21.47 -0.50
CA ILE A 177 -0.51 21.39 0.96
C ILE A 177 -1.93 20.98 1.35
N THR A 178 -2.95 21.53 0.68
CA THR A 178 -4.35 21.18 0.92
C THR A 178 -4.63 19.71 0.59
N VAL A 179 -4.12 19.22 -0.54
CA VAL A 179 -4.26 17.81 -0.95
C VAL A 179 -3.53 16.89 0.04
N ILE A 180 -2.29 17.22 0.41
CA ILE A 180 -1.53 16.48 1.43
C ILE A 180 -2.28 16.46 2.76
N GLY A 181 -2.82 17.59 3.21
CA GLY A 181 -3.64 17.65 4.43
C GLY A 181 -4.84 16.71 4.37
N LYS A 182 -5.52 16.63 3.23
CA LYS A 182 -6.65 15.69 3.04
C LYS A 182 -6.19 14.23 2.97
N ILE A 183 -5.04 13.92 2.37
CA ILE A 183 -4.40 12.59 2.43
C ILE A 183 -4.16 12.20 3.89
N LEU A 184 -3.51 13.07 4.66
CA LEU A 184 -3.16 12.80 6.06
C LEU A 184 -4.40 12.68 6.96
N ASN A 185 -5.47 13.43 6.66
CA ASN A 185 -6.74 13.32 7.36
C ASN A 185 -7.43 11.95 7.18
N LEU A 186 -7.04 11.13 6.21
CA LEU A 186 -7.53 9.74 6.11
C LEU A 186 -7.12 8.89 7.32
N PHE A 187 -5.98 9.22 7.96
CA PHE A 187 -5.55 8.57 9.21
C PHE A 187 -6.26 9.11 10.46
N GLY A 188 -7.17 10.08 10.32
CA GLY A 188 -7.83 10.75 11.44
C GLY A 188 -8.66 9.83 12.34
N ASN A 189 -9.04 8.66 11.83
CA ASN A 189 -9.76 7.61 12.57
C ASN A 189 -8.91 6.35 12.81
N SER A 190 -7.65 6.34 12.39
CA SER A 190 -6.77 5.20 12.56
C SER A 190 -6.33 5.06 14.01
N SER A 191 -6.26 3.81 14.49
CA SER A 191 -5.76 3.48 15.83
C SER A 191 -4.24 3.60 15.94
N SER A 192 -3.54 3.48 14.82
CA SER A 192 -2.09 3.69 14.70
C SER A 192 -1.84 4.77 13.65
N LEU A 193 -0.95 5.71 13.98
CA LEU A 193 -0.58 6.82 13.11
C LEU A 193 0.82 6.56 12.52
N PRO A 194 0.99 6.62 11.18
CA PRO A 194 2.28 6.43 10.56
C PRO A 194 3.20 7.65 10.76
N LEU A 195 4.50 7.42 10.60
CA LEU A 195 5.50 8.47 10.42
C LEU A 195 5.37 9.02 8.99
N VAL A 196 5.29 10.34 8.86
CA VAL A 196 5.11 11.00 7.58
C VAL A 196 6.37 11.79 7.24
N LYS A 197 6.95 11.53 6.07
CA LYS A 197 8.05 12.32 5.51
C LYS A 197 7.60 13.00 4.24
N ILE A 198 7.83 14.32 4.13
CA ILE A 198 7.47 15.11 2.95
C ILE A 198 8.74 15.74 2.39
N TYR A 199 9.00 15.55 1.10
CA TYR A 199 10.18 16.06 0.40
C TYR A 199 9.79 17.03 -0.71
N TYR A 200 10.41 18.21 -0.73
CA TYR A 200 10.32 19.16 -1.84
C TYR A 200 11.68 19.71 -2.25
N LYS A 201 11.76 20.22 -3.48
CA LYS A 201 12.99 20.75 -4.07
C LYS A 201 13.22 22.19 -3.65
N GLU A 202 14.48 22.56 -3.42
CA GLU A 202 14.89 23.97 -3.46
C GLU A 202 14.46 24.60 -4.80
N ASN A 203 13.72 25.71 -4.74
CA ASN A 203 13.48 26.56 -5.91
C ASN A 203 14.09 27.94 -5.68
N ARG A 204 15.21 28.21 -6.35
CA ARG A 204 15.95 29.47 -6.26
C ARG A 204 15.26 30.63 -6.98
N GLU A 205 14.52 30.35 -8.05
CA GLU A 205 13.86 31.39 -8.86
C GLU A 205 12.62 31.94 -8.14
N ASN A 206 11.80 31.06 -7.55
CA ASN A 206 10.56 31.44 -6.87
C ASN A 206 10.67 31.45 -5.33
N CYS A 207 11.88 31.30 -4.79
CA CYS A 207 12.15 31.19 -3.34
C CYS A 207 11.20 30.22 -2.64
N SER A 208 11.38 28.91 -2.86
CA SER A 208 10.60 27.89 -2.15
C SER A 208 10.59 28.18 -0.65
N PRO A 209 9.42 28.12 0.03
CA PRO A 209 9.30 28.59 1.41
C PRO A 209 10.11 27.73 2.37
N ARG A 210 10.37 28.27 3.58
CA ARG A 210 10.99 27.52 4.68
C ARG A 210 10.07 26.38 5.14
N VAL A 211 10.67 25.29 5.58
CA VAL A 211 9.98 24.07 6.05
C VAL A 211 8.95 24.36 7.15
N ASP A 212 9.24 25.26 8.08
CA ASP A 212 8.33 25.62 9.18
C ASP A 212 7.08 26.37 8.72
N HIS A 213 7.16 27.10 7.60
CA HIS A 213 5.99 27.76 7.03
C HIS A 213 5.03 26.71 6.46
N ILE A 214 5.55 25.78 5.65
CA ILE A 214 4.79 24.66 5.07
C ILE A 214 4.18 23.82 6.20
N LYS A 215 4.98 23.49 7.22
CA LYS A 215 4.50 22.70 8.35
C LYS A 215 3.35 23.38 9.08
N ARG A 216 3.45 24.69 9.38
CA ARG A 216 2.36 25.44 10.01
C ARG A 216 1.08 25.43 9.17
N GLN A 217 1.19 25.64 7.85
CA GLN A 217 0.04 25.58 6.95
C GLN A 217 -0.60 24.18 6.94
N LEU A 218 0.23 23.14 6.84
CA LEU A 218 -0.23 21.75 6.87
C LEU A 218 -0.94 21.43 8.20
N MET A 219 -0.33 21.76 9.34
CA MET A 219 -0.94 21.55 10.65
C MET A 219 -2.28 22.29 10.81
N GLY A 220 -2.45 23.45 10.16
CA GLY A 220 -3.68 24.21 10.14
C GLY A 220 -4.86 23.51 9.46
N VAL A 221 -4.60 22.57 8.53
CA VAL A 221 -5.66 21.83 7.80
C VAL A 221 -5.90 20.42 8.33
N LEU A 222 -5.08 19.93 9.27
CA LEU A 222 -5.26 18.62 9.88
C LEU A 222 -6.41 18.61 10.89
N LYS A 223 -7.11 17.47 10.96
CA LYS A 223 -8.31 17.25 11.78
C LYS A 223 -8.15 15.98 12.62
N ASN A 224 -8.91 15.90 13.71
CA ASN A 224 -8.98 14.72 14.58
C ASN A 224 -7.57 14.21 14.96
N ASN A 225 -7.37 12.88 14.97
CA ASN A 225 -6.10 12.26 15.31
C ASN A 225 -4.96 12.59 14.33
N ALA A 226 -5.26 13.07 13.11
CA ALA A 226 -4.22 13.42 12.15
C ALA A 226 -3.33 14.57 12.66
N LYS A 227 -3.82 15.40 13.58
CA LYS A 227 -3.01 16.44 14.26
C LYS A 227 -1.86 15.88 15.11
N HIS A 228 -1.90 14.58 15.43
CA HIS A 228 -0.88 13.90 16.21
C HIS A 228 0.07 13.07 15.33
N LEU A 229 -0.03 13.17 14.00
CA LEU A 229 0.94 12.55 13.10
C LEU A 229 2.33 13.14 13.34
N ASN A 230 3.34 12.26 13.37
CA ASN A 230 4.72 12.68 13.35
C ASN A 230 5.10 13.03 11.91
N ILE A 231 5.12 14.32 11.59
CA ILE A 231 5.35 14.85 10.24
C ILE A 231 6.70 15.55 10.18
N THR A 232 7.63 14.96 9.43
CA THR A 232 8.90 15.59 9.09
C THR A 232 8.88 16.12 7.67
N ILE A 233 9.22 17.40 7.49
CA ILE A 233 9.31 18.04 6.17
C ILE A 233 10.77 18.35 5.86
N TYR A 234 11.21 17.98 4.67
CA TYR A 234 12.57 18.18 4.18
C TYR A 234 12.57 19.05 2.94
N GLN A 235 13.37 20.11 2.97
CA GLN A 235 13.82 20.79 1.77
C GLN A 235 15.12 20.16 1.31
N ILE A 236 15.15 19.69 0.07
CA ILE A 236 16.33 19.00 -0.48
C ILE A 236 16.86 19.66 -1.74
N LYS A 237 18.14 19.41 -1.99
CA LYS A 237 18.86 19.81 -3.19
C LYS A 237 19.61 18.61 -3.79
N GLU A 238 19.61 18.57 -5.11
CA GLU A 238 20.33 17.56 -5.89
C GLU A 238 21.83 17.70 -5.70
N THR A 239 22.51 16.55 -5.65
CA THR A 239 23.97 16.42 -5.65
C THR A 239 24.40 15.65 -6.90
N ASP A 240 25.70 15.63 -7.19
CA ASP A 240 26.28 14.82 -8.27
C ASP A 240 26.03 13.31 -8.11
N GLN A 241 25.67 12.87 -6.90
CA GLN A 241 25.38 11.47 -6.57
C GLN A 241 23.87 11.16 -6.52
N SER A 242 23.02 12.16 -6.72
CA SER A 242 21.56 12.01 -6.66
C SER A 242 20.93 11.87 -8.04
N ASP A 243 19.84 11.09 -8.12
CA ASP A 243 18.95 11.17 -9.29
C ASP A 243 18.24 12.54 -9.31
N ALA A 244 17.92 13.01 -10.52
CA ALA A 244 17.16 14.24 -10.69
C ALA A 244 15.79 14.17 -9.97
N PHE A 245 15.53 15.16 -9.14
CA PHE A 245 14.34 15.37 -8.33
C PHE A 245 13.26 16.09 -9.12
N HIS A 246 12.67 15.38 -10.08
CA HIS A 246 11.49 15.84 -10.83
C HIS A 246 10.29 14.91 -10.67
N ASN A 247 10.53 13.65 -10.34
CA ASN A 247 9.49 12.64 -10.25
C ASN A 247 8.70 12.81 -8.95
N ARG A 248 7.39 12.60 -9.01
CA ARG A 248 6.50 12.67 -7.84
C ARG A 248 6.06 11.29 -7.44
N TYR A 249 6.19 11.00 -6.15
CA TYR A 249 5.88 9.70 -5.59
C TYR A 249 5.10 9.81 -4.30
N ILE A 250 4.22 8.84 -4.06
CA ILE A 250 3.76 8.52 -2.71
C ILE A 250 4.18 7.08 -2.43
N LEU A 251 4.94 6.87 -1.36
CA LEU A 251 5.45 5.57 -0.96
C LEU A 251 4.91 5.21 0.42
N ASN A 252 4.61 3.94 0.63
CA ASN A 252 4.32 3.37 1.94
C ASN A 252 4.98 2.00 2.09
N ASP A 253 4.82 1.36 3.25
CA ASP A 253 5.50 0.09 3.57
C ASP A 253 5.19 -1.07 2.60
N LEU A 254 4.06 -0.99 1.87
CA LEU A 254 3.62 -2.02 0.93
C LEU A 254 3.92 -1.68 -0.54
N GLY A 255 4.28 -0.44 -0.87
CA GLY A 255 4.58 -0.09 -2.26
C GLY A 255 4.67 1.40 -2.52
N GLY A 256 4.71 1.76 -3.79
CA GLY A 256 4.80 3.15 -4.21
C GLY A 256 3.99 3.42 -5.45
N VAL A 257 3.56 4.65 -5.60
CA VAL A 257 2.94 5.16 -6.83
C VAL A 257 3.72 6.34 -7.38
N HIS A 258 3.78 6.43 -8.70
CA HIS A 258 4.21 7.61 -9.44
C HIS A 258 3.01 8.46 -9.84
N ILE A 259 3.14 9.78 -9.73
CA ILE A 259 2.11 10.75 -10.12
C ILE A 259 2.71 11.68 -11.16
N GLY A 260 2.02 11.90 -12.28
CA GLY A 260 2.52 12.71 -13.39
C GLY A 260 2.82 14.17 -12.98
N HIS A 261 1.77 14.92 -12.69
CA HIS A 261 1.84 16.36 -12.38
C HIS A 261 1.97 16.67 -10.88
N GLY A 262 2.01 15.65 -10.03
CA GLY A 262 2.12 15.79 -8.58
C GLY A 262 0.80 16.17 -7.90
N LEU A 263 0.90 16.78 -6.73
CA LEU A 263 -0.22 17.06 -5.83
C LEU A 263 -0.81 18.47 -5.99
N ASP A 264 -0.25 19.29 -6.89
CA ASP A 264 -0.83 20.57 -7.32
C ASP A 264 -2.01 20.31 -8.27
N LEU A 265 -3.11 19.84 -7.71
CA LEU A 265 -4.34 19.51 -8.43
C LEU A 265 -5.07 20.79 -8.84
N SER A 266 -5.58 20.84 -10.07
CA SER A 266 -6.19 22.06 -10.64
C SER A 266 -7.66 22.28 -10.27
N GLU A 267 -8.29 21.31 -9.62
CA GLU A 267 -9.74 21.28 -9.32
C GLU A 267 -10.63 21.44 -10.56
N LYS A 268 -10.16 20.93 -11.70
CA LYS A 268 -10.87 20.95 -12.99
C LYS A 268 -11.07 19.52 -13.48
N GLU A 269 -12.32 19.12 -13.70
CA GLU A 269 -12.68 17.74 -14.05
C GLU A 269 -12.15 17.30 -15.42
N ASN A 270 -12.08 18.22 -16.39
CA ASN A 270 -11.58 17.96 -17.73
C ASN A 270 -10.05 17.89 -17.82
N HIS A 271 -9.33 18.29 -16.77
CA HIS A 271 -7.90 18.09 -16.68
C HIS A 271 -7.66 16.72 -16.07
N THR A 272 -7.09 15.78 -16.81
CA THR A 272 -6.78 14.43 -16.31
C THR A 272 -5.30 14.26 -16.02
N ASP A 273 -4.98 13.30 -15.17
CA ASP A 273 -3.63 12.82 -14.93
C ASP A 273 -3.67 11.32 -14.64
N GLU A 274 -2.50 10.72 -14.44
CA GLU A 274 -2.38 9.28 -14.21
C GLU A 274 -1.56 8.98 -12.96
N VAL A 275 -1.96 7.90 -12.28
CA VAL A 275 -1.19 7.30 -11.20
C VAL A 275 -0.77 5.90 -11.62
N THR A 276 0.53 5.61 -11.53
CA THR A 276 1.10 4.30 -11.89
C THR A 276 1.73 3.65 -10.66
N LEU A 277 1.38 2.40 -10.39
CA LEU A 277 1.99 1.59 -9.34
C LEU A 277 3.43 1.28 -9.75
N LEU A 278 4.37 1.57 -8.85
CA LEU A 278 5.78 1.23 -9.06
C LEU A 278 5.93 -0.28 -8.99
N ASN A 279 6.60 -0.86 -9.99
CA ASN A 279 7.08 -2.23 -9.88
C ASN A 279 8.08 -2.37 -8.72
N ARG A 280 8.40 -3.62 -8.36
CA ARG A 280 9.24 -3.93 -7.20
C ARG A 280 10.60 -3.21 -7.23
N ASP A 281 11.32 -3.28 -8.33
CA ASP A 281 12.68 -2.76 -8.40
C ASP A 281 12.72 -1.23 -8.33
N ILE A 282 11.79 -0.57 -9.02
CA ILE A 282 11.66 0.89 -8.95
C ILE A 282 11.23 1.32 -7.55
N TYR A 283 10.24 0.64 -6.95
CA TYR A 283 9.83 0.92 -5.58
C TYR A 283 11.01 0.78 -4.61
N MET A 284 11.75 -0.34 -4.65
CA MET A 284 12.88 -0.55 -3.74
C MET A 284 13.97 0.51 -3.91
N LYS A 285 14.27 0.92 -5.16
CA LYS A 285 15.19 2.02 -5.45
C LYS A 285 14.70 3.33 -4.82
N ARG A 286 13.45 3.72 -5.07
CA ARG A 286 12.87 4.98 -4.54
C ARG A 286 12.69 4.96 -3.03
N TRP A 287 12.31 3.82 -2.47
CA TRP A 287 12.22 3.62 -1.03
C TRP A 287 13.57 3.85 -0.36
N LYS A 288 14.64 3.21 -0.85
CA LYS A 288 15.99 3.43 -0.32
C LYS A 288 16.37 4.92 -0.39
N GLN A 289 16.13 5.54 -1.54
CA GLN A 289 16.47 6.93 -1.82
C GLN A 289 15.78 7.95 -0.89
N PHE A 290 14.53 7.71 -0.48
CA PHE A 290 13.78 8.69 0.32
C PHE A 290 13.53 8.28 1.77
N TYR A 291 13.66 6.99 2.09
CA TYR A 291 13.60 6.55 3.48
C TYR A 291 14.86 6.97 4.24
N TYR A 292 16.02 6.85 3.58
CA TYR A 292 17.33 7.34 4.03
C TYR A 292 17.92 8.23 2.92
N PRO A 293 17.62 9.54 2.90
CA PRO A 293 18.02 10.46 1.82
C PRO A 293 19.49 10.89 1.91
N ASP A 294 20.41 9.93 1.99
CA ASP A 294 21.86 10.15 2.10
C ASP A 294 22.49 10.71 0.82
N GLN A 295 21.84 10.50 -0.33
CA GLN A 295 22.29 11.00 -1.64
C GLN A 295 21.89 12.45 -1.92
N PHE A 296 20.97 13.04 -1.15
CA PHE A 296 20.53 14.43 -1.32
C PHE A 296 21.14 15.33 -0.25
N GLU A 297 21.38 16.59 -0.61
CA GLU A 297 21.71 17.63 0.37
C GLU A 297 20.41 18.09 1.04
N ILE A 298 20.29 17.91 2.36
CA ILE A 298 19.18 18.45 3.15
C ILE A 298 19.52 19.89 3.51
N LEU A 299 18.79 20.85 2.92
CA LEU A 299 18.99 22.27 3.17
C LEU A 299 18.30 22.74 4.44
N ASP A 300 17.10 22.20 4.70
CA ASP A 300 16.26 22.59 5.83
C ASP A 300 15.35 21.43 6.24
N LYS A 301 14.97 21.37 7.52
CA LYS A 301 14.16 20.28 8.11
C LYS A 301 13.29 20.79 9.26
N SER A 302 12.02 20.38 9.26
CA SER A 302 11.09 20.59 10.39
C SER A 302 10.58 19.24 10.89
N GLU A 303 10.77 18.94 12.18
CA GLU A 303 10.34 17.71 12.89
C GLU A 303 9.07 17.90 13.71
#